data_AF-A0A951SXD6-F1
#
_entry.id   AF-A0A951SXD6-F1
#
_cell.length_a   1.000
_cell.length_b   1.000
_cell.length_c   1.000
_cell.angle_alpha   90.00
_cell.angle_beta   90.00
_cell.angle_gamma   90.00
#
_symmetry.space_group_name_H-M   'P 1'
#
loop_
_entity.id
_entity.type
_entity.pdbx_description
1 polymer ?
#
loop_
_entity_poly.entity_id
_entity_poly.type
_entity_poly.pdbx_seq_one_letter_code
_entity_poly.pdbx_strand_id
1 'polypeptide(L)'
;MFTSSNNSSDNEEPIRRLRNAHLFIAVTVLVLLCTGGSASSQSPASYEDLYSSGIHSLYTLNRAEEARKFFEEASITDETRWQAHFMIGFINRAYLKAPGRAIPYC
;
A
#
# COMPACT_ATOMS: atom_id res chain seq x y z
N MET A 1 79.77 25.48 -0.10
CA MET A 1 79.96 24.02 0.04
C MET A 1 78.67 23.40 0.57
N PHE A 2 78.14 22.43 -0.18
CA PHE A 2 77.34 21.25 0.18
C PHE A 2 76.12 21.34 1.13
N THR A 3 74.96 21.14 0.50
CA THR A 3 73.82 20.24 0.80
C THR A 3 73.81 19.43 2.10
N SER A 4 72.65 19.37 2.77
CA SER A 4 71.91 18.10 2.95
C SER A 4 70.48 18.29 3.45
N SER A 5 69.59 17.62 2.72
CA SER A 5 68.16 17.40 2.99
C SER A 5 67.90 16.67 4.30
N ASN A 6 66.71 16.86 4.87
CA ASN A 6 65.90 15.71 5.29
C ASN A 6 64.39 15.98 5.29
N ASN A 7 63.69 14.98 4.78
CA ASN A 7 62.24 14.74 4.59
C ASN A 7 61.42 14.94 5.90
N SER A 8 60.10 15.09 5.93
CA SER A 8 59.07 14.28 5.26
C SER A 8 57.72 15.00 5.29
N SER A 9 56.96 14.82 4.21
CA SER A 9 55.63 15.37 3.98
C SER A 9 54.56 14.60 4.77
N ASP A 10 54.11 15.15 5.88
CA ASP A 10 52.77 14.88 6.41
C ASP A 10 51.76 15.59 5.51
N ASN A 11 50.87 14.85 4.82
CA ASN A 11 49.52 15.28 4.39
C ASN A 11 48.84 14.20 3.49
N GLU A 12 48.85 12.92 3.87
CA GLU A 12 48.06 11.86 3.18
C GLU A 12 46.68 11.63 3.84
N GLU A 13 45.91 12.68 4.11
CA GLU A 13 44.64 12.57 4.85
C GLU A 13 43.34 13.08 4.17
N PRO A 14 43.24 13.41 2.86
CA PRO A 14 41.92 13.69 2.27
C PRO A 14 41.24 12.46 1.64
N ILE A 15 41.99 11.43 1.23
CA ILE A 15 41.47 10.35 0.37
C ILE A 15 40.65 9.31 1.15
N ARG A 16 40.96 9.08 2.44
CA ARG A 16 40.23 8.10 3.27
C ARG A 16 38.80 8.52 3.60
N ARG A 17 38.51 9.82 3.63
CA ARG A 17 37.18 10.35 3.98
C ARG A 17 36.15 10.14 2.87
N LEU A 18 36.56 10.21 1.60
CA LEU A 18 35.66 10.01 0.45
C LEU A 18 35.18 8.55 0.34
N ARG A 19 36.07 7.58 0.61
CA ARG A 19 35.74 6.15 0.55
C ARG A 19 34.65 5.78 1.56
N ASN A 20 34.70 6.36 2.75
CA ASN A 20 33.71 6.10 3.79
C ASN A 20 32.34 6.68 3.43
N ALA A 21 32.29 7.86 2.79
CA ALA A 21 31.03 8.46 2.33
C ALA A 21 30.32 7.60 1.28
N HIS A 22 31.06 7.04 0.31
CA HIS A 22 30.50 6.10 -0.67
C HIS A 22 29.99 4.81 -0.02
N LEU A 23 30.69 4.33 1.00
CA LEU A 23 30.30 3.13 1.73
C LEU A 23 29.00 3.36 2.51
N PHE A 24 28.83 4.53 3.15
CA PHE A 24 27.57 4.90 3.77
C PHE A 24 26.42 5.00 2.76
N ILE A 25 26.63 5.67 1.62
CA ILE A 25 25.61 5.81 0.58
C ILE A 25 25.18 4.42 0.05
N ALA A 26 26.13 3.52 -0.20
CA ALA A 26 25.83 2.17 -0.66
C ALA A 26 25.02 1.37 0.36
N VAL A 27 25.34 1.49 1.66
CA VAL A 27 24.59 0.84 2.74
C VAL A 27 23.16 1.39 2.82
N THR A 28 22.97 2.71 2.71
CA THR A 28 21.63 3.31 2.78
C THR A 28 20.76 2.85 1.60
N VAL A 29 21.32 2.78 0.38
CA VAL A 29 20.61 2.27 -0.80
C VAL A 29 20.28 0.79 -0.63
N LEU A 30 21.19 -0.02 -0.10
CA LEU A 30 20.94 -1.44 0.17
C LEU A 30 19.82 -1.64 1.18
N VAL A 31 19.81 -0.88 2.27
CA VAL A 31 18.75 -0.93 3.30
C VAL A 31 17.40 -0.54 2.71
N LEU A 32 17.34 0.51 1.88
CA LEU A 32 16.13 0.93 1.16
C LEU A 32 15.64 -0.12 0.16
N LEU A 33 16.55 -0.87 -0.48
CA LEU A 33 16.18 -1.98 -1.36
C LEU A 33 15.64 -3.17 -0.56
N CYS A 34 16.19 -3.44 0.62
CA CYS A 34 15.75 -4.52 1.50
C CYS A 34 14.44 -4.22 2.26
N THR A 35 14.07 -2.94 2.42
CA THR A 35 12.75 -2.53 2.95
C THR A 35 11.72 -2.29 1.86
N GLY A 36 12.09 -2.55 0.59
CA GLY A 36 11.21 -2.53 -0.57
C GLY A 36 10.09 -3.55 -0.42
N GLY A 37 8.98 -3.07 0.15
CA GLY A 37 7.61 -3.54 0.01
C GLY A 37 7.44 -5.04 -0.13
N SER A 38 7.02 -5.69 0.95
CA SER A 38 6.22 -6.90 0.81
C SER A 38 4.95 -6.53 0.05
N ALA A 39 4.98 -6.62 -1.28
CA ALA A 39 3.79 -6.80 -2.07
C ALA A 39 3.26 -8.17 -1.66
N SER A 40 2.52 -8.21 -0.55
CA SER A 40 1.74 -9.37 -0.17
C SER A 40 0.86 -9.68 -1.36
N SER A 41 1.15 -10.78 -2.05
CA SER A 41 0.23 -11.38 -3.00
C SER A 41 -1.00 -11.79 -2.20
N GLN A 42 -1.93 -10.85 -2.01
CA GLN A 42 -3.24 -11.15 -1.47
C GLN A 42 -3.95 -11.92 -2.59
N SER A 43 -4.19 -13.21 -2.33
CA SER A 43 -5.15 -13.98 -3.12
C SER A 43 -6.46 -13.19 -3.16
N PRO A 44 -7.13 -13.09 -4.32
CA PRO A 44 -8.41 -12.39 -4.40
C PRO A 44 -9.37 -12.98 -3.35
N ALA A 45 -9.99 -12.09 -2.56
CA ALA A 45 -10.92 -12.50 -1.50
C ALA A 45 -12.10 -13.26 -2.10
N SER A 46 -12.60 -14.27 -1.40
CA SER A 46 -13.78 -15.02 -1.86
C SER A 46 -15.04 -14.17 -1.78
N TYR A 47 -16.08 -14.54 -2.53
CA TYR A 47 -17.39 -13.89 -2.43
C TYR A 47 -17.89 -13.82 -0.98
N GLU A 48 -17.76 -14.91 -0.22
CA GLU A 48 -18.27 -15.00 1.15
C GLU A 48 -17.51 -14.07 2.10
N ASP A 49 -16.19 -13.93 1.91
CA ASP A 49 -15.36 -13.02 2.71
C ASP A 49 -15.72 -11.56 2.43
N LEU A 50 -15.88 -11.20 1.15
CA LEU A 50 -16.28 -9.85 0.73
C LEU A 50 -17.69 -9.52 1.22
N TYR A 51 -18.64 -10.43 1.05
CA TYR A 51 -20.01 -10.24 1.51
C TYR A 51 -20.06 -10.09 3.03
N SER A 52 -19.36 -10.95 3.78
CA SER A 52 -19.27 -10.87 5.25
C SER A 52 -18.62 -9.56 5.71
N SER A 53 -17.58 -9.10 5.01
CA SER A 53 -16.92 -7.81 5.28
C SER A 53 -17.86 -6.63 5.03
N GLY A 54 -18.66 -6.68 3.97
CA GLY A 54 -19.71 -5.69 3.68
C GLY A 54 -20.77 -5.63 4.79
N ILE A 55 -21.25 -6.79 5.25
CA ILE A 55 -22.21 -6.89 6.36
C ILE A 55 -21.63 -6.31 7.65
N HIS A 56 -20.40 -6.69 8.01
CA HIS A 56 -19.73 -6.17 9.20
C HIS A 56 -19.53 -4.66 9.13
N SER A 57 -19.03 -4.15 8.00
CA SER A 57 -18.83 -2.72 7.78
C SER A 57 -20.14 -1.93 7.90
N LEU A 58 -21.24 -2.44 7.34
CA LEU A 58 -22.53 -1.76 7.37
C LEU A 58 -23.16 -1.79 8.76
N TYR A 59 -23.31 -2.96 9.36
CA TYR A 59 -24.14 -3.13 10.55
C TYR A 59 -23.37 -3.05 11.87
N THR A 60 -22.08 -3.35 11.87
CA THR A 60 -21.25 -3.27 13.09
C THR A 60 -20.51 -1.94 13.16
N LEU A 61 -19.91 -1.51 12.05
CA LEU A 61 -19.08 -0.29 12.02
C LEU A 61 -19.85 0.96 11.57
N ASN A 62 -21.07 0.80 11.04
CA ASN A 62 -21.89 1.87 10.47
C ASN A 62 -21.18 2.67 9.37
N ARG A 63 -20.39 1.98 8.52
CA ARG A 63 -19.59 2.59 7.45
C ARG A 63 -20.16 2.24 6.08
N ALA A 64 -21.23 2.94 5.71
CA ALA A 64 -22.00 2.62 4.51
C ALA A 64 -21.22 2.68 3.18
N GLU A 65 -20.34 3.67 2.97
CA GLU A 65 -19.53 3.73 1.73
C GLU A 65 -18.48 2.63 1.64
N GLU A 66 -17.90 2.23 2.78
CA GLU A 66 -16.94 1.12 2.82
C GLU A 66 -17.65 -0.21 2.56
N ALA A 67 -18.79 -0.44 3.22
CA ALA A 67 -19.64 -1.61 2.96
C ALA A 67 -20.05 -1.73 1.49
N ARG A 68 -20.41 -0.60 0.86
CA ARG A 68 -20.78 -0.56 -0.56
C ARG A 68 -19.65 -1.07 -1.46
N LYS A 69 -18.40 -0.70 -1.19
CA LYS A 69 -17.24 -1.16 -1.97
C LYS A 69 -17.03 -2.67 -1.85
N PHE A 70 -17.20 -3.23 -0.64
CA PHE A 70 -17.13 -4.68 -0.46
C PHE A 70 -18.21 -5.41 -1.27
N PHE A 71 -19.43 -4.89 -1.30
CA PHE A 71 -20.49 -5.49 -2.11
C PHE A 71 -20.27 -5.31 -3.62
N GLU A 72 -19.67 -4.20 -4.07
CA GLU A 72 -19.24 -4.03 -5.47
C GLU A 72 -18.23 -5.11 -5.86
N GLU A 73 -17.20 -5.32 -5.04
CA GLU A 73 -16.19 -6.35 -5.29
C GLU A 73 -16.77 -7.77 -5.23
N ALA A 74 -17.67 -8.03 -4.28
CA ALA A 74 -18.39 -9.30 -4.20
C ALA A 74 -19.22 -9.57 -5.47
N SER A 75 -19.91 -8.55 -5.99
CA SER A 75 -20.72 -8.68 -7.21
C SER A 75 -19.91 -8.99 -8.46
N ILE A 76 -18.66 -8.52 -8.52
CA ILE A 76 -17.71 -8.84 -9.60
C ILE A 76 -17.14 -10.25 -9.42
N THR A 77 -16.96 -10.69 -8.17
CA THR A 77 -16.37 -12.00 -7.85
C THR A 77 -17.30 -13.16 -8.19
N ASP A 78 -18.61 -13.01 -7.98
CA ASP A 78 -19.64 -13.98 -8.38
C ASP A 78 -20.90 -13.25 -8.85
N GLU A 79 -21.01 -13.05 -10.17
CA GLU A 79 -22.12 -12.35 -10.81
C GLU A 79 -23.46 -13.11 -10.70
N THR A 80 -23.45 -14.40 -10.37
CA THR A 80 -24.69 -15.19 -10.24
C THR A 80 -25.45 -14.89 -8.96
N ARG A 81 -24.78 -14.27 -7.98
CA ARG A 81 -25.32 -13.99 -6.64
C ARG A 81 -25.86 -12.57 -6.54
N TRP A 82 -27.15 -12.44 -6.82
CA TRP A 82 -27.88 -11.16 -6.81
C TRP A 82 -27.84 -10.41 -5.47
N GLN A 83 -27.55 -11.08 -4.34
CA GLN A 83 -27.58 -10.48 -3.00
C GLN A 83 -26.63 -9.29 -2.87
N ALA A 84 -25.46 -9.34 -3.50
CA ALA A 84 -24.49 -8.24 -3.45
C ALA A 84 -25.04 -7.01 -4.19
N HIS A 85 -25.62 -7.20 -5.39
CA HIS A 85 -26.29 -6.14 -6.13
C HIS A 85 -27.42 -5.49 -5.33
N PHE A 86 -28.28 -6.31 -4.70
CA PHE A 86 -29.35 -5.80 -3.84
C PHE A 86 -28.81 -4.93 -2.70
N MET A 87 -27.75 -5.37 -2.02
CA MET A 87 -27.15 -4.62 -0.92
C MET A 87 -26.59 -3.27 -1.38
N ILE A 88 -25.99 -3.20 -2.57
CA ILE A 88 -25.51 -1.93 -3.15
C ILE A 88 -26.68 -0.94 -3.34
N GLY A 89 -27.79 -1.40 -3.95
CA GLY A 89 -28.99 -0.59 -4.14
C GLY A 89 -29.59 -0.11 -2.82
N PHE A 90 -29.72 -1.02 -1.85
CA PHE A 90 -30.21 -0.72 -0.51
C PHE A 90 -29.34 0.33 0.20
N ILE A 91 -28.02 0.18 0.18
CA ILE A 91 -27.09 1.14 0.82
C ILE A 91 -27.21 2.52 0.18
N ASN A 92 -27.21 2.60 -1.16
CA ASN A 92 -27.32 3.87 -1.88
C ASN A 92 -28.61 4.62 -1.51
N ARG A 93 -29.73 3.91 -1.36
CA ARG A 93 -31.03 4.52 -1.03
C ARG A 93 -31.18 4.82 0.47
N ALA A 94 -30.91 3.84 1.32
CA ALA A 94 -31.24 3.90 2.74
C ALA A 94 -30.19 4.64 3.57
N TYR A 95 -28.90 4.47 3.26
CA TYR A 95 -27.80 5.01 4.06
C TYR A 95 -27.19 6.26 3.41
N LEU A 96 -26.86 6.19 2.13
CA LEU A 96 -26.12 7.26 1.45
C LEU A 96 -27.01 8.38 0.90
N LYS A 97 -28.34 8.20 0.94
CA LYS A 97 -29.33 9.15 0.41
C LYS A 97 -29.06 9.57 -1.04
N ALA A 98 -28.52 8.65 -1.83
CA ALA A 98 -28.17 8.82 -3.23
C ALA A 98 -29.01 7.88 -4.12
N PRO A 99 -30.34 8.08 -4.22
CA PRO A 99 -31.23 7.15 -4.91
C PRO A 99 -30.91 6.96 -6.39
N GLY A 100 -30.32 7.97 -7.06
CA GLY A 100 -29.86 7.84 -8.45
C GLY A 100 -28.80 6.75 -8.64
N ARG A 101 -27.94 6.52 -7.64
CA ARG A 101 -26.93 5.46 -7.66
C ARG A 101 -27.53 4.07 -7.41
N ALA A 102 -28.75 3.99 -6.89
CA ALA A 102 -29.43 2.72 -6.63
C ALA A 102 -30.15 2.17 -7.86
N ILE A 103 -30.53 3.02 -8.83
CA ILE A 103 -31.33 2.64 -10.01
C ILE A 103 -30.77 1.42 -10.77
N PRO A 104 -29.45 1.30 -11.00
CA PRO A 104 -28.90 0.14 -11.72
C PRO A 104 -28.97 -1.19 -10.94
N TYR A 105 -29.35 -1.14 -9.66
CA TYR A 105 -29.34 -2.25 -8.71
C TYR A 105 -30.75 -2.60 -8.19
N CYS A 106 -31.79 -2.03 -8.82
CA CYS A 106 -33.20 -2.21 -8.50
C CYS A 106 -33.88 -3.19 -9.46
#